data_AF-D6REG6-F1
#
_entry.id   AF-D6REG6-F1
#
_cell.length_a   1.000
_cell.length_b   1.000
_cell.length_c   1.000
_cell.angle_alpha   90.00
_cell.angle_beta   90.00
_cell.angle_gamma   90.00
#
_symmetry.space_group_name_H-M   'P 1'
#
loop_
_entity.id
_entity.type
_entity.pdbx_description
1 polymer ?
#
loop_
_entity_poly.entity_id
_entity_poly.type
_entity_poly.pdbx_seq_one_letter_code
_entity_poly.pdbx_strand_id
1 'polypeptide(L)'
;MASAVFEGTSLVNMFVRGCWVNGIRRLIVSRRGDEEEFFEIRTEWSDRSVLYLHRSFADLGRLCKRLRDAFPEDRSELARTPLRQGLLAIKGAHDIETRLNEVEKLLETVISMPLFQV
;
A
#
# COMPACT_ATOMS: atom_id res chain seq x y z
N MET A 1 5.11 -29.44 -11.02
CA MET A 1 4.76 -28.01 -10.83
C MET A 1 3.24 -27.93 -10.77
N ALA A 2 2.67 -27.61 -9.61
CA ALA A 2 1.24 -27.41 -9.49
C ALA A 2 0.90 -26.01 -10.04
N SER A 3 0.47 -25.95 -11.30
CA SER A 3 -0.20 -24.79 -11.86
C SER A 3 -1.62 -24.82 -11.32
N ALA A 4 -1.95 -23.91 -10.41
CA ALA A 4 -3.34 -23.63 -10.09
C ALA A 4 -3.93 -22.92 -11.32
N VAL A 5 -4.66 -23.70 -12.13
CA VAL A 5 -5.54 -23.16 -13.17
C VAL A 5 -6.70 -22.51 -12.43
N PHE A 6 -6.71 -21.18 -12.38
CA PHE A 6 -7.86 -20.42 -11.91
C PHE A 6 -8.94 -20.48 -12.99
N GLU A 7 -9.86 -21.45 -12.85
CA GLU A 7 -11.08 -21.48 -13.63
C GLU A 7 -12.06 -20.44 -13.06
N GLY A 8 -12.40 -19.42 -13.85
CA GLY A 8 -13.72 -18.77 -13.71
C GLY A 8 -13.82 -17.30 -13.32
N THR A 9 -12.75 -16.51 -13.26
CA THR A 9 -12.87 -15.03 -13.32
C THR A 9 -11.81 -14.47 -14.23
N SER A 10 -12.23 -13.71 -15.23
CA SER A 10 -11.31 -12.87 -15.99
C SER A 10 -10.57 -11.97 -14.99
N LEU A 11 -9.25 -12.13 -14.84
CA LEU A 11 -8.39 -11.25 -14.02
C LEU A 11 -8.49 -9.76 -14.44
N VAL A 12 -9.18 -9.49 -15.54
CA VAL A 12 -9.37 -8.19 -16.19
C VAL A 12 -10.15 -7.19 -15.33
N ASN A 13 -10.79 -7.56 -14.21
CA ASN A 13 -11.54 -6.62 -13.34
C ASN A 13 -11.29 -6.81 -11.83
N MET A 14 -10.17 -7.41 -11.43
CA MET A 14 -9.85 -7.55 -10.01
C MET A 14 -9.07 -6.32 -9.51
N PHE A 15 -9.72 -5.49 -8.70
CA PHE A 15 -9.13 -4.27 -8.14
C PHE A 15 -9.40 -4.17 -6.64
N VAL A 16 -8.55 -3.42 -5.96
CA VAL A 16 -8.76 -3.06 -4.55
C VAL A 16 -9.82 -1.97 -4.50
N ARG A 17 -10.95 -2.27 -3.85
CA ARG A 17 -12.10 -1.37 -3.72
C ARG A 17 -11.96 -0.41 -2.53
N GLY A 18 -11.32 -0.86 -1.45
CA GLY A 18 -11.13 -0.07 -0.25
C GLY A 18 -9.94 -0.55 0.58
N CYS A 19 -9.35 0.35 1.35
CA CYS A 19 -8.18 0.09 2.16
C CYS A 19 -8.29 0.83 3.50
N TRP A 20 -8.01 0.14 4.60
CA TRP A 20 -8.04 0.70 5.95
C TRP A 20 -6.79 0.28 6.73
N VAL A 21 -6.35 1.14 7.63
CA VAL A 21 -5.18 0.88 8.49
C VAL A 21 -5.66 0.73 9.93
N ASN A 22 -5.69 -0.51 10.41
CA ASN A 22 -6.30 -0.85 11.70
C ASN A 22 -5.38 -0.59 12.89
N GLY A 23 -4.07 -0.56 12.66
CA GLY A 23 -3.10 -0.46 13.74
C GLY A 23 -1.66 -0.61 13.29
N ILE A 24 -0.79 -0.65 14.29
CA ILE A 24 0.65 -0.82 14.13
C ILE A 24 1.12 -1.91 15.06
N ARG A 25 1.95 -2.81 14.53
CA ARG A 25 2.56 -3.89 15.27
C ARG A 25 4.07 -3.81 15.15
N ARG A 26 4.76 -3.86 16.29
CA ARG A 26 6.22 -3.89 16.34
C ARG A 26 6.68 -5.35 16.47
N LEU A 27 7.59 -5.76 15.60
CA LEU A 27 8.09 -7.14 15.51
C LEU A 27 9.61 -7.15 15.54
N ILE A 28 10.20 -8.13 16.21
CA ILE A 28 11.64 -8.39 16.13
C ILE A 28 11.92 -9.09 14.81
N VAL A 29 12.65 -8.42 13.91
CA VAL A 29 12.91 -8.89 12.54
C VAL A 29 14.32 -9.45 12.35
N SER A 30 15.21 -9.30 13.34
CA SER A 30 16.57 -9.83 13.27
C SER A 30 16.97 -10.62 14.53
N ARG A 31 17.93 -11.53 14.35
CA ARG A 31 18.55 -12.27 15.48
C ARG A 31 19.30 -11.36 16.45
N ARG A 32 19.61 -10.13 16.04
CA ARG A 32 20.29 -9.12 16.87
C ARG A 32 19.31 -8.30 17.72
N GLY A 33 18.00 -8.55 17.56
CA GLY A 33 16.96 -7.81 18.27
C GLY A 33 16.50 -6.53 17.56
N ASP A 34 16.78 -6.37 16.27
CA ASP A 34 16.27 -5.22 15.52
C ASP A 34 14.74 -5.30 15.46
N GLU A 35 14.09 -4.22 15.88
CA GLU A 35 12.64 -4.08 15.84
C GLU A 35 12.22 -3.31 14.60
N GLU A 36 11.18 -3.78 13.93
CA GLU A 36 10.56 -3.09 12.82
C GLU A 36 9.05 -2.98 13.05
N GLU A 37 8.50 -1.86 12.59
CA GLU A 37 7.09 -1.54 12.71
C GLU A 37 6.34 -1.86 11.43
N PHE A 38 5.23 -2.58 11.58
CA PHE A 38 4.34 -3.00 10.51
C PHE A 38 2.95 -2.41 10.72
N PHE A 39 2.44 -1.76 9.69
CA PHE A 39 1.04 -1.34 9.62
C PHE A 39 0.16 -2.54 9.33
N GLU A 40 -0.93 -2.66 10.06
CA GLU A 40 -1.97 -3.66 9.85
C GLU A 40 -3.01 -3.11 8.88
N ILE A 41 -2.97 -3.58 7.65
CA ILE A 41 -3.76 -3.06 6.54
C ILE A 41 -4.84 -4.07 6.19
N ARG A 42 -6.09 -3.61 6.15
CA ARG A 42 -7.24 -4.36 5.65
C ARG A 42 -7.58 -3.85 4.24
N THR A 43 -7.63 -4.73 3.26
CA THR A 43 -8.08 -4.39 1.90
C THR A 43 -9.36 -5.14 1.56
N GLU A 44 -10.33 -4.44 0.99
CA GLU A 44 -11.51 -5.05 0.35
C GLU A 44 -11.29 -5.06 -1.17
N TRP A 45 -11.56 -6.19 -1.82
CA TRP A 45 -11.44 -6.38 -3.26
C TRP A 45 -12.80 -6.27 -3.95
N SER A 46 -12.81 -6.17 -5.28
CA SER A 46 -14.03 -6.02 -6.08
C SER A 46 -15.04 -7.16 -5.93
N ASP A 47 -14.60 -8.37 -5.54
CA ASP A 47 -15.44 -9.52 -5.21
C ASP A 47 -15.94 -9.53 -3.74
N ARG A 48 -15.66 -8.46 -2.99
CA ARG A 48 -15.91 -8.30 -1.55
C ARG A 48 -15.05 -9.20 -0.66
N SER A 49 -14.04 -9.87 -1.21
CA SER A 49 -13.06 -10.57 -0.38
C SER A 49 -12.23 -9.57 0.42
N VAL A 50 -11.83 -9.98 1.62
CA VAL A 50 -11.04 -9.16 2.54
C VAL A 50 -9.68 -9.82 2.76
N LEU A 51 -8.61 -9.05 2.59
CA LEU A 51 -7.25 -9.48 2.85
C LEU A 51 -6.64 -8.61 3.96
N TYR A 52 -5.93 -9.24 4.88
CA TYR A 52 -5.16 -8.56 5.92
C TYR A 52 -3.67 -8.66 5.61
N LEU A 53 -3.00 -7.52 5.65
CA LEU A 53 -1.60 -7.36 5.27
C LEU A 53 -0.83 -6.70 6.42
N HIS A 54 0.43 -7.13 6.59
CA HIS A 54 1.38 -6.43 7.44
C HIS A 54 2.45 -5.80 6.55
N ARG A 55 2.58 -4.47 6.56
CA ARG A 55 3.52 -3.74 5.69
C ARG A 55 4.32 -2.71 6.47
N SER A 56 5.62 -2.69 6.24
CA SER A 56 6.54 -1.72 6.83
C SER A 56 6.47 -0.37 6.10
N PHE A 57 7.01 0.68 6.71
CA PHE A 57 7.25 1.94 6.01
C PHE A 57 8.15 1.76 4.76
N ALA A 58 9.14 0.86 4.83
CA ALA A 58 10.01 0.54 3.71
C ALA A 58 9.26 -0.14 2.54
N ASP A 59 8.22 -0.93 2.82
CA ASP A 59 7.34 -1.48 1.79
C ASP A 59 6.56 -0.37 1.07
N LEU A 60 6.01 0.60 1.80
CA LEU A 60 5.29 1.74 1.23
C LEU A 60 6.20 2.59 0.33
N GLY A 61 7.44 2.82 0.76
CA GLY A 61 8.45 3.49 -0.05
C GLY A 61 8.76 2.74 -1.35
N ARG A 62 8.88 1.40 -1.28
CA ARG A 62 9.08 0.54 -2.46
C ARG A 62 7.88 0.55 -3.39
N LEU A 63 6.65 0.56 -2.87
CA LEU A 63 5.42 0.71 -3.65
C LEU A 63 5.46 2.02 -4.45
N CYS A 64 5.64 3.16 -3.79
CA CYS A 64 5.69 4.47 -4.46
C CYS A 64 6.80 4.56 -5.50
N LYS A 65 7.95 3.91 -5.25
CA LYS A 65 9.03 3.82 -6.25
C LYS A 65 8.58 3.01 -7.46
N ARG A 66 8.03 1.81 -7.26
CA ARG A 66 7.57 0.94 -8.35
C ARG A 66 6.49 1.60 -9.20
N LEU A 67 5.58 2.35 -8.61
CA LEU A 67 4.56 3.09 -9.36
C LEU A 67 5.19 4.13 -10.29
N ARG A 68 6.12 4.96 -9.78
CA ARG A 68 6.85 5.93 -10.63
C ARG A 68 7.68 5.25 -11.73
N ASP A 69 8.23 4.07 -11.43
CA ASP A 69 9.03 3.33 -12.38
C ASP A 69 8.17 2.70 -13.49
N ALA A 70 6.97 2.24 -13.16
CA ALA A 70 6.02 1.61 -14.08
C ALA A 70 5.33 2.59 -15.05
N PHE A 71 5.16 3.86 -14.64
CA PHE A 71 4.50 4.90 -15.43
C PHE A 71 5.48 6.04 -15.73
N PRO A 72 6.44 5.84 -16.67
CA PRO A 72 7.49 6.80 -16.95
C PRO A 72 6.97 8.11 -17.56
N GLU A 73 5.93 8.04 -18.40
CA GLU A 73 5.26 9.19 -19.04
C GLU A 73 4.65 10.13 -17.99
N ASP A 74 4.01 9.56 -16.97
CA ASP A 74 3.35 10.29 -15.88
C ASP A 74 4.31 10.67 -14.75
N ARG A 75 5.63 10.41 -14.88
CA ARG A 75 6.60 10.68 -13.79
C ARG A 75 6.56 12.11 -13.31
N SER A 76 6.35 13.07 -14.20
CA SER A 76 6.31 14.50 -13.86
C SER A 76 5.11 14.83 -12.99
N GLU A 77 3.96 14.23 -13.31
CA GLU A 77 2.77 14.27 -12.47
C GLU A 77 3.06 13.45 -11.21
N LEU A 78 3.28 12.13 -11.28
CA LEU A 78 3.58 11.26 -10.14
C LEU A 78 4.66 11.76 -9.15
N ALA A 79 5.67 12.49 -9.62
CA ALA A 79 6.73 13.11 -8.80
C ALA A 79 6.34 14.47 -8.17
N ARG A 80 5.40 15.20 -8.76
CA ARG A 80 4.66 16.31 -8.13
C ARG A 80 3.58 15.82 -7.14
N THR A 81 3.50 14.49 -6.98
CA THR A 81 2.44 13.61 -6.42
C THR A 81 2.09 13.74 -4.93
N PRO A 82 0.86 13.43 -4.43
CA PRO A 82 0.65 13.06 -3.03
C PRO A 82 1.48 11.86 -2.56
N LEU A 83 2.03 11.02 -3.45
CA LEU A 83 2.83 9.85 -3.04
C LEU A 83 4.09 10.27 -2.25
N ARG A 84 4.83 11.27 -2.75
CA ARG A 84 6.02 11.77 -2.05
C ARG A 84 5.63 12.55 -0.80
N GLN A 85 4.58 13.37 -0.88
CA GLN A 85 4.10 14.15 0.24
C GLN A 85 3.54 13.26 1.36
N GLY A 86 2.79 12.21 1.02
CA GLY A 86 2.26 11.23 1.96
C GLY A 86 3.36 10.47 2.68
N LEU A 87 4.42 10.03 1.97
CA LEU A 87 5.57 9.41 2.64
C LEU A 87 6.28 10.37 3.61
N LEU A 88 6.37 11.67 3.28
CA LEU A 88 6.91 12.67 4.18
C LEU A 88 5.98 12.94 5.38
N ALA A 89 4.66 12.97 5.16
CA ALA A 89 3.66 13.15 6.20
C ALA A 89 3.68 11.99 7.21
N ILE A 90 3.73 10.74 6.73
CA ILE A 90 3.88 9.55 7.59
C ILE A 90 5.16 9.63 8.42
N LYS A 91 6.27 10.05 7.82
CA LYS A 91 7.55 10.19 8.53
C LYS A 91 7.54 11.35 9.53
N GLY A 92 6.77 12.40 9.27
CA GLY A 92 6.63 13.59 10.12
C GLY A 92 5.55 13.47 11.20
N ALA A 93 4.71 12.43 11.17
CA ALA A 93 3.70 12.19 12.17
C ALA A 93 4.34 11.76 13.51
N HIS A 94 3.98 12.45 14.59
CA HIS A 94 4.55 12.21 15.92
C HIS A 94 3.68 11.26 16.75
N ASP A 95 2.36 11.31 16.57
CA ASP A 95 1.40 10.44 17.21
C ASP A 95 0.97 9.27 16.29
N ILE A 96 0.60 8.15 16.92
CA ILE A 96 0.26 6.92 16.20
C ILE A 96 -0.99 7.13 15.35
N GLU A 97 -2.02 7.79 15.87
CA GLU A 97 -3.29 7.99 15.16
C GLU A 97 -3.11 8.77 13.86
N THR A 98 -2.41 9.91 13.91
CA THR A 98 -2.06 10.70 12.72
C THR A 98 -1.25 9.86 11.76
N ARG A 99 -0.28 9.08 12.25
CA ARG A 99 0.55 8.24 11.40
C ARG A 99 -0.26 7.17 10.67
N LEU A 100 -1.23 6.52 11.34
CA LEU A 100 -2.14 5.56 10.72
C LEU A 100 -3.02 6.23 9.65
N ASN A 101 -3.58 7.40 9.96
CA ASN A 101 -4.40 8.19 9.04
C ASN A 101 -3.61 8.59 7.78
N GLU A 102 -2.36 9.04 7.92
CA GLU A 102 -1.52 9.39 6.77
C GLU A 102 -1.16 8.17 5.90
N VAL A 103 -1.01 6.98 6.50
CA VAL A 103 -0.86 5.74 5.73
C VAL A 103 -2.15 5.40 4.98
N GLU A 104 -3.31 5.54 5.61
CA GLU A 104 -4.61 5.28 4.99
C GLU A 104 -4.83 6.20 3.78
N LYS A 105 -4.65 7.52 3.95
CA LYS A 105 -4.74 8.52 2.86
C LYS A 105 -3.78 8.22 1.70
N LEU A 106 -2.56 7.78 2.01
CA LEU A 106 -1.59 7.40 0.97
C LEU A 106 -2.11 6.21 0.17
N LEU A 107 -2.63 5.18 0.83
CA LEU A 107 -3.16 3.99 0.18
C LEU A 107 -4.44 4.28 -0.61
N GLU A 108 -5.34 5.12 -0.07
CA GLU A 108 -6.52 5.62 -0.78
C GLU A 108 -6.14 6.38 -2.05
N THR A 109 -5.11 7.23 -1.99
CA THR A 109 -4.58 7.92 -3.17
C THR A 109 -4.10 6.91 -4.20
N VAL A 110 -3.33 5.88 -3.77
CA VAL A 110 -2.80 4.85 -4.68
C VAL A 110 -3.93 4.11 -5.38
N ILE A 111 -4.95 3.64 -4.66
CA ILE A 111 -6.05 2.87 -5.27
C ILE A 111 -6.98 3.73 -6.11
N SER A 112 -7.07 5.04 -5.82
CA SER A 112 -7.92 5.99 -6.56
C SER A 112 -7.22 6.60 -7.78
N MET A 113 -5.93 6.32 -7.99
CA MET A 113 -5.23 6.80 -9.18
C MET A 113 -5.86 6.19 -10.44
N PRO A 114 -6.17 7.00 -11.47
CA PRO A 114 -6.85 6.55 -12.68
C PRO A 114 -6.05 5.50 -13.48
N LEU A 115 -4.75 5.37 -13.20
CA LEU A 115 -3.84 4.36 -13.75
C LEU A 115 -4.25 2.92 -13.38
N PHE A 116 -5.10 2.72 -12.37
CA PHE A 116 -5.60 1.42 -11.91
C PHE A 116 -7.05 1.10 -12.34
N GLN A 117 -7.69 1.97 -13.13
CA GLN A 117 -9.11 1.83 -13.54
C GLN A 117 -9.29 1.46 -15.02
N VAL A 118 -8.24 0.93 -15.67
CA VAL A 118 -8.26 0.54 -17.09
C VAL A 118 -8.64 -0.92 -17.26
#